data_AF-A0A3R8ZY34-F1
#
_entry.id   AF-A0A3R8ZY34-F1
#
_cell.length_a   1.000
_cell.length_b   1.000
_cell.length_c   1.000
_cell.angle_alpha   90.00
_cell.angle_beta   90.00
_cell.angle_gamma   90.00
#
_symmetry.space_group_name_H-M   'P 1'
#
loop_
_entity.id
_entity.type
_entity.pdbx_description
1 polymer ?
#
loop_
_entity_poly.entity_id
_entity_poly.type
_entity_poly.pdbx_seq_one_letter_code
_entity_poly.pdbx_strand_id
1 'polypeptide(L)'
;MTYNEVLDKRSIAVSTSESPDMPGLGLHKEHLRDAMTEIARHTLALGAKLVYGGDLRADGFSNLLFELAARYRRDTDSRNKLGVTNYLAWPVHILQKAEQLDQAAADLEGTAELRLLDIDGRDIDLKERHKLETHQPTEPEWAKGLSAMRHTMLAETHARIILGGRVDKFKGDMPGIAEEALYSLQAKQPLYVMGGFGGCARDVAEAIGVLEPNGVREWPGREKFNSFRGRKLNNGLSPEENRVLASTPYVDQAIVLILRGLTKAKLGSQGGMTA
;
A
#
# COMPACT_ATOMS: atom_id res chain seq x y z
N MET A 1 -7.13 30.94 -13.14
CA MET A 1 -6.01 29.99 -13.15
C MET A 1 -6.47 28.74 -12.41
N THR A 2 -6.59 27.60 -13.08
CA THR A 2 -6.84 26.32 -12.43
C THR A 2 -5.60 25.94 -11.64
N TYR A 3 -5.66 26.05 -10.31
CA TYR A 3 -4.61 25.59 -9.43
C TYR A 3 -4.52 24.06 -9.53
N ASN A 4 -3.41 23.55 -10.05
CA ASN A 4 -3.12 22.11 -10.03
C ASN A 4 -2.28 21.81 -8.80
N GLU A 5 -2.81 20.99 -7.91
CA GLU A 5 -2.10 20.52 -6.73
C GLU A 5 -0.86 19.69 -7.14
N VAL A 6 0.15 19.67 -6.27
CA VAL A 6 1.50 19.15 -6.56
C VAL A 6 1.50 17.67 -6.95
N LEU A 7 0.60 16.89 -6.38
CA LEU A 7 0.43 15.46 -6.62
C LEU A 7 -0.85 15.14 -7.41
N ASP A 8 -1.44 16.11 -8.14
CA ASP A 8 -2.61 15.83 -8.96
C ASP A 8 -2.31 14.70 -9.96
N LYS A 9 -3.26 13.77 -10.10
CA LYS A 9 -3.15 12.56 -10.94
C LYS A 9 -2.06 11.56 -10.50
N ARG A 10 -1.50 11.70 -9.30
CA ARG A 10 -0.55 10.71 -8.76
C ARG A 10 -1.29 9.70 -7.88
N SER A 11 -1.20 8.43 -8.25
CA SER A 11 -1.65 7.30 -7.44
C SER A 11 -0.52 6.81 -6.54
N ILE A 12 -0.72 6.81 -5.22
CA ILE A 12 0.28 6.40 -4.22
C ILE A 12 -0.25 5.19 -3.45
N ALA A 13 0.48 4.08 -3.50
CA ALA A 13 0.17 2.90 -2.69
C ALA A 13 0.73 3.03 -1.28
N VAL A 14 -0.04 2.60 -0.28
CA VAL A 14 0.45 2.47 1.09
C VAL A 14 0.25 1.03 1.57
N SER A 15 1.36 0.37 1.87
CA SER A 15 1.41 -1.01 2.35
C SER A 15 1.73 -1.02 3.83
N THR A 16 0.78 -1.46 4.65
CA THR A 16 0.95 -1.46 6.10
C THR A 16 0.27 -2.64 6.77
N SER A 17 0.92 -3.17 7.81
CA SER A 17 0.32 -4.07 8.78
C SER A 17 1.15 -4.04 10.07
N GLU A 18 0.59 -4.54 11.16
CA GLU A 18 1.30 -4.66 12.44
C GLU A 18 2.58 -5.49 12.28
N SER A 19 3.65 -5.08 12.97
CA SER A 19 4.90 -5.85 13.02
C SER A 19 5.08 -6.52 14.39
N PRO A 20 5.78 -7.66 14.45
CA PRO A 20 6.10 -8.30 15.72
C PRO A 20 7.13 -7.51 16.56
N ASP A 21 7.83 -6.54 15.95
CA ASP A 21 8.88 -5.78 16.62
C ASP A 21 8.35 -4.56 17.36
N MET A 22 7.14 -4.09 17.02
CA MET A 22 6.55 -2.87 17.57
C MET A 22 6.62 -2.81 19.11
N PRO A 23 6.21 -3.85 19.88
CA PRO A 23 6.29 -3.79 21.34
C PRO A 23 7.71 -3.58 21.86
N GLY A 24 8.72 -4.21 21.24
CA GLY A 24 10.13 -4.05 21.61
C GLY A 24 10.70 -2.67 21.27
N LEU A 25 10.05 -1.95 20.36
CA LEU A 25 10.37 -0.57 19.97
C LEU A 25 9.58 0.47 20.78
N GLY A 26 8.75 0.05 21.75
CA GLY A 26 7.87 0.93 22.49
C GLY A 26 6.69 1.46 21.66
N LEU A 27 6.36 0.78 20.56
CA LEU A 27 5.29 1.14 19.64
C LEU A 27 4.08 0.22 19.83
N HIS A 28 2.90 0.78 19.58
CA HIS A 28 1.61 0.09 19.59
C HIS A 28 0.87 0.33 18.28
N LYS A 29 -0.19 -0.46 18.02
CA LYS A 29 -1.00 -0.37 16.81
C LYS A 29 -1.53 1.05 16.52
N GLU A 30 -1.74 1.84 17.56
CA GLU A 30 -2.14 3.25 17.50
C GLU A 30 -1.11 4.10 16.76
N HIS A 31 0.19 3.87 16.98
CA HIS A 31 1.26 4.58 16.26
C HIS A 31 1.25 4.26 14.76
N LEU A 32 0.94 3.02 14.40
CA LEU A 32 0.79 2.63 12.99
C LEU A 32 -0.44 3.29 12.36
N ARG A 33 -1.53 3.41 13.14
CA ARG A 33 -2.73 4.13 12.73
C ARG A 33 -2.48 5.63 12.56
N ASP A 34 -1.71 6.24 13.45
CA ASP A 34 -1.32 7.64 13.34
C ASP A 34 -0.45 7.85 12.09
N ALA A 35 0.54 6.99 11.85
CA ALA A 35 1.36 7.03 10.64
C ALA A 35 0.51 6.93 9.37
N MET A 36 -0.41 5.96 9.30
CA MET A 36 -1.32 5.80 8.18
C MET A 36 -2.19 7.04 7.98
N THR A 37 -2.70 7.60 9.09
CA THR A 37 -3.54 8.80 9.09
C THR A 37 -2.79 9.99 8.51
N GLU A 38 -1.57 10.27 8.98
CA GLU A 38 -0.78 11.41 8.51
C GLU A 38 -0.35 11.25 7.05
N ILE A 39 0.07 10.03 6.65
CA ILE A 39 0.42 9.75 5.25
C ILE A 39 -0.79 10.02 4.36
N ALA A 40 -1.94 9.47 4.71
CA ALA A 40 -3.16 9.63 3.93
C ALA A 40 -3.60 11.09 3.87
N ARG A 41 -3.65 11.76 5.03
CA ARG A 41 -4.04 13.17 5.14
C ARG A 41 -3.20 14.08 4.24
N HIS A 42 -1.88 13.99 4.35
CA HIS A 42 -0.98 14.87 3.62
C HIS A 42 -0.94 14.58 2.12
N THR A 43 -1.01 13.31 1.71
CA THR A 43 -1.03 12.95 0.29
C THR A 43 -2.34 13.36 -0.39
N LEU A 44 -3.49 13.14 0.25
CA LEU A 44 -4.81 13.58 -0.24
C LEU A 44 -4.90 15.10 -0.35
N ALA A 45 -4.43 15.82 0.67
CA ALA A 45 -4.39 17.29 0.69
C ALA A 45 -3.53 17.89 -0.43
N LEU A 46 -2.60 17.11 -1.00
CA LEU A 46 -1.66 17.55 -2.02
C LEU A 46 -2.01 17.11 -3.43
N GLY A 47 -3.13 16.42 -3.67
CA GLY A 47 -3.49 16.03 -5.03
C GLY A 47 -3.72 14.56 -5.25
N ALA A 48 -3.10 13.72 -4.42
CA ALA A 48 -2.90 12.32 -4.74
C ALA A 48 -4.19 11.49 -4.61
N LYS A 49 -4.23 10.41 -5.39
CA LYS A 49 -5.12 9.28 -5.15
C LYS A 49 -4.37 8.24 -4.32
N LEU A 50 -4.96 7.76 -3.25
CA LEU A 50 -4.43 6.65 -2.46
C LEU A 50 -4.91 5.32 -3.01
N VAL A 51 -4.02 4.33 -3.02
CA VAL A 51 -4.32 2.96 -3.45
C VAL A 51 -4.02 2.01 -2.29
N TYR A 52 -5.00 1.20 -1.91
CA TYR A 52 -4.91 0.32 -0.75
C TYR A 52 -5.49 -1.07 -1.05
N GLY A 53 -4.84 -2.12 -0.55
CA GLY A 53 -5.30 -3.51 -0.68
C GLY A 53 -5.76 -4.04 0.68
N GLY A 54 -6.98 -3.71 1.08
CA GLY A 54 -7.53 -3.97 2.42
C GLY A 54 -8.77 -4.84 2.42
N ASP A 55 -8.98 -5.58 3.52
CA ASP A 55 -10.04 -6.58 3.68
C ASP A 55 -11.37 -6.05 4.25
N LEU A 56 -11.55 -4.72 4.31
CA LEU A 56 -12.75 -4.03 4.81
C LEU A 56 -13.17 -4.38 6.25
N ARG A 57 -12.30 -5.02 7.05
CA ARG A 57 -12.61 -5.33 8.45
C ARG A 57 -12.74 -4.04 9.28
N ALA A 58 -13.57 -4.07 10.32
CA ALA A 58 -13.83 -2.91 11.19
C ALA A 58 -12.55 -2.34 11.84
N ASP A 59 -11.63 -3.20 12.27
CA ASP A 59 -10.34 -2.82 12.87
C ASP A 59 -9.23 -2.58 11.81
N GLY A 60 -9.59 -2.49 10.53
CA GLY A 60 -8.68 -2.24 9.42
C GLY A 60 -8.43 -0.75 9.16
N PHE A 61 -7.60 -0.47 8.16
CA PHE A 61 -7.33 0.91 7.72
C PHE A 61 -8.31 1.41 6.66
N SER A 62 -9.10 0.53 6.04
CA SER A 62 -10.04 0.91 4.97
C SER A 62 -11.02 2.01 5.41
N ASN A 63 -11.73 1.82 6.52
CA ASN A 63 -12.69 2.83 7.04
C ASN A 63 -12.03 4.18 7.35
N LEU A 64 -10.83 4.14 7.96
CA LEU A 64 -10.03 5.34 8.21
C LEU A 64 -9.73 6.10 6.90
N LEU A 65 -9.30 5.38 5.86
CA LEU A 65 -8.97 5.99 4.58
C LEU A 65 -10.20 6.58 3.90
N PHE A 66 -11.35 5.91 4.00
CA PHE A 66 -12.60 6.38 3.42
C PHE A 66 -13.10 7.66 4.11
N GLU A 67 -13.03 7.72 5.44
CA GLU A 67 -13.33 8.92 6.21
C GLU A 67 -12.42 10.09 5.83
N LEU A 68 -11.11 9.83 5.65
CA LEU A 68 -10.17 10.85 5.20
C LEU A 68 -10.48 11.30 3.77
N ALA A 69 -10.74 10.37 2.85
CA ALA A 69 -11.10 10.69 1.47
C ALA A 69 -12.35 11.57 1.39
N ALA A 70 -13.37 11.28 2.21
CA ALA A 70 -14.60 12.07 2.28
C ALA A 70 -14.33 13.51 2.73
N ARG A 71 -13.42 13.72 3.70
CA ARG A 71 -13.06 15.07 4.21
C ARG A 71 -12.22 15.89 3.23
N TYR A 72 -11.42 15.21 2.40
CA TYR A 72 -10.58 15.85 1.38
C TYR A 72 -11.24 15.84 -0.01
N ARG A 73 -12.53 15.50 -0.09
CA ARG A 73 -13.30 15.54 -1.32
C ARG A 73 -13.31 16.97 -1.85
N ARG A 74 -12.82 17.15 -3.07
CA ARG A 74 -12.74 18.47 -3.71
C ARG A 74 -14.12 18.84 -4.27
N ASP A 75 -14.56 20.07 -4.03
CA ASP A 75 -15.75 20.72 -4.61
C ASP A 75 -15.65 20.97 -6.14
N THR A 76 -14.80 20.21 -6.84
CA THR A 76 -14.69 20.30 -8.30
C THR A 76 -15.77 19.44 -8.94
N ASP A 77 -16.56 20.02 -9.85
CA ASP A 77 -17.69 19.44 -10.61
C ASP A 77 -17.48 18.06 -11.26
N SER A 78 -16.28 17.49 -11.22
CA SER A 78 -16.01 16.14 -11.69
C SER A 78 -16.20 15.11 -10.57
N ARG A 79 -17.31 14.36 -10.64
CA ARG A 79 -17.56 13.12 -9.87
C ARG A 79 -16.47 12.04 -10.02
N ASN A 80 -15.44 12.28 -10.83
CA ASN A 80 -14.41 11.32 -11.26
C ASN A 80 -13.07 11.40 -10.52
N LYS A 81 -12.95 12.17 -9.43
CA LYS A 81 -11.71 12.22 -8.63
C LYS A 81 -11.94 11.71 -7.21
N LEU A 82 -12.28 10.43 -7.07
CA LEU A 82 -12.28 9.75 -5.77
C LEU A 82 -10.85 9.74 -5.22
N GLY A 83 -10.70 10.05 -3.93
CA GLY A 83 -9.39 10.19 -3.27
C GLY A 83 -8.73 8.84 -2.95
N VAL A 84 -9.50 7.76 -2.90
CA VAL A 84 -9.02 6.42 -2.54
C VAL A 84 -9.59 5.38 -3.49
N THR A 85 -8.76 4.44 -3.93
CA THR A 85 -9.16 3.16 -4.53
C THR A 85 -8.77 2.03 -3.56
N ASN A 86 -9.75 1.27 -3.07
CA ASN A 86 -9.55 0.07 -2.26
C ASN A 86 -9.76 -1.18 -3.13
N TYR A 87 -8.69 -1.95 -3.33
CA TYR A 87 -8.73 -3.24 -3.98
C TYR A 87 -9.08 -4.33 -2.97
N LEU A 88 -9.99 -5.22 -3.38
CA LEU A 88 -10.40 -6.38 -2.61
C LEU A 88 -10.03 -7.63 -3.43
N ALA A 89 -9.04 -8.39 -2.93
CA ALA A 89 -8.59 -9.61 -3.59
C ALA A 89 -9.68 -10.69 -3.59
N TRP A 90 -9.67 -11.55 -4.62
CA TRP A 90 -10.58 -12.68 -4.75
C TRP A 90 -10.80 -13.50 -3.47
N PRO A 91 -9.75 -14.03 -2.80
CA PRO A 91 -9.92 -14.85 -1.61
C PRO A 91 -10.52 -14.09 -0.43
N VAL A 92 -10.52 -12.75 -0.46
CA VAL A 92 -11.14 -11.92 0.58
C VAL A 92 -12.62 -11.75 0.31
N HIS A 93 -13.00 -11.32 -0.90
CA HIS A 93 -14.41 -11.06 -1.19
C HIS A 93 -15.22 -12.33 -1.41
N ILE A 94 -14.60 -13.48 -1.74
CA ILE A 94 -15.31 -14.76 -1.91
C ILE A 94 -15.82 -15.32 -0.58
N LEU A 95 -15.24 -14.88 0.55
CA LEU A 95 -15.74 -15.18 1.90
C LEU A 95 -16.97 -14.37 2.29
N GLN A 96 -17.20 -13.23 1.65
CA GLN A 96 -18.27 -12.29 2.00
C GLN A 96 -19.54 -12.60 1.22
N LYS A 97 -20.69 -12.41 1.87
CA LYS A 97 -21.99 -12.52 1.19
C LYS A 97 -22.21 -11.33 0.25
N ALA A 98 -23.03 -11.53 -0.78
CA ALA A 98 -23.38 -10.49 -1.75
C ALA A 98 -23.88 -9.21 -1.05
N GLU A 99 -24.77 -9.36 -0.06
CA GLU A 99 -25.37 -8.23 0.64
C GLU A 99 -24.35 -7.41 1.43
N GLN A 100 -23.28 -8.04 1.92
CA GLN A 100 -22.20 -7.35 2.63
C GLN A 100 -21.35 -6.50 1.68
N LEU A 101 -21.13 -7.01 0.47
CA LEU A 101 -20.39 -6.30 -0.57
C LEU A 101 -21.21 -5.14 -1.14
N ASP A 102 -22.52 -5.33 -1.33
CA ASP A 102 -23.44 -4.27 -1.72
C ASP A 102 -23.46 -3.14 -0.69
N GLN A 103 -23.56 -3.47 0.60
CA GLN A 103 -23.52 -2.48 1.67
C GLN A 103 -22.19 -1.73 1.68
N ALA A 104 -21.06 -2.44 1.58
CA ALA A 104 -19.75 -1.81 1.53
C ALA A 104 -19.60 -0.88 0.32
N ALA A 105 -20.11 -1.27 -0.85
CA ALA A 105 -20.08 -0.43 -2.04
C ALA A 105 -20.95 0.83 -1.88
N ALA A 106 -22.14 0.69 -1.27
CA ALA A 106 -23.04 1.81 -0.99
C ALA A 106 -22.44 2.80 0.04
N ASP A 107 -21.82 2.28 1.11
CA ASP A 107 -21.15 3.10 2.13
C ASP A 107 -19.99 3.92 1.55
N LEU A 108 -19.39 3.44 0.45
CA LEU A 108 -18.28 4.08 -0.24
C LEU A 108 -18.70 5.02 -1.36
N GLU A 109 -19.98 5.06 -1.71
CA GLU A 109 -20.46 5.83 -2.85
C GLU A 109 -20.10 7.32 -2.71
N GLY A 110 -19.33 7.82 -3.67
CA GLY A 110 -18.87 9.20 -3.70
C GLY A 110 -17.73 9.55 -2.75
N THR A 111 -17.18 8.60 -1.99
CA THR A 111 -16.02 8.81 -1.09
C THR A 111 -14.79 8.05 -1.56
N ALA A 112 -14.94 6.78 -1.91
CA ALA A 112 -13.86 5.91 -2.38
C ALA A 112 -14.35 4.94 -3.46
N GLU A 113 -13.41 4.41 -4.22
CA GLU A 113 -13.66 3.39 -5.23
C GLU A 113 -13.37 2.01 -4.63
N LEU A 114 -14.34 1.10 -4.67
CA LEU A 114 -14.15 -0.30 -4.32
C LEU A 114 -13.96 -1.13 -5.60
N ARG A 115 -12.82 -1.81 -5.75
CA ARG A 115 -12.53 -2.68 -6.90
C ARG A 115 -12.37 -4.12 -6.45
N LEU A 116 -13.22 -4.99 -6.96
CA LEU A 116 -13.17 -6.43 -6.72
C LEU A 116 -12.35 -7.06 -7.84
N LEU A 117 -11.40 -7.92 -7.48
CA LEU A 117 -10.57 -8.62 -8.46
C LEU A 117 -10.84 -10.12 -8.43
N ASP A 118 -10.91 -10.74 -9.60
CA ASP A 118 -10.90 -12.19 -9.73
C ASP A 118 -9.55 -12.81 -9.31
N ILE A 119 -9.48 -14.14 -9.32
CA ILE A 119 -8.27 -14.88 -8.90
C ILE A 119 -7.05 -14.60 -9.78
N ASP A 120 -7.25 -14.08 -10.99
CA ASP A 120 -6.19 -13.70 -11.93
C ASP A 120 -5.89 -12.19 -11.88
N GLY A 121 -6.56 -11.42 -11.02
CA GLY A 121 -6.33 -9.99 -10.82
C GLY A 121 -7.11 -9.08 -11.78
N ARG A 122 -8.13 -9.60 -12.47
CA ARG A 122 -8.99 -8.82 -13.37
C ARG A 122 -10.16 -8.24 -12.60
N ASP A 123 -10.58 -7.03 -12.95
CA ASP A 123 -11.77 -6.44 -12.34
C ASP A 123 -13.02 -7.26 -12.65
N ILE A 124 -13.83 -7.46 -11.62
CA ILE A 124 -15.18 -7.99 -11.72
C ILE A 124 -16.16 -7.01 -11.08
N ASP A 125 -17.32 -6.84 -11.68
CA ASP A 125 -18.38 -6.03 -11.07
C ASP A 125 -19.16 -6.82 -10.00
N LEU A 126 -20.01 -6.13 -9.23
CA LEU A 126 -20.85 -6.77 -8.21
C LEU A 126 -21.80 -7.82 -8.81
N LYS A 127 -22.31 -7.62 -10.04
CA LYS A 127 -23.22 -8.57 -10.69
C LYS A 127 -22.49 -9.86 -11.06
N GLU A 128 -21.26 -9.77 -11.53
CA GLU A 128 -20.38 -10.91 -11.78
C GLU A 128 -20.04 -11.61 -10.48
N ARG A 129 -19.67 -10.85 -9.44
CA ARG A 129 -19.41 -11.39 -8.11
C ARG A 129 -20.62 -12.13 -7.54
N HIS A 130 -21.84 -11.65 -7.71
CA HIS A 130 -23.06 -12.30 -7.19
C HIS A 130 -23.34 -13.67 -7.81
N LYS A 131 -22.75 -13.99 -8.97
CA LYS A 131 -22.86 -15.31 -9.60
C LYS A 131 -21.92 -16.34 -8.96
N LEU A 132 -20.99 -15.91 -8.11
CA LEU A 132 -20.00 -16.78 -7.46
C LEU A 132 -20.47 -17.22 -6.08
N GLU A 133 -20.39 -18.52 -5.81
CA GLU A 133 -20.69 -19.07 -4.50
C GLU A 133 -19.62 -18.72 -3.47
N THR A 134 -20.07 -18.34 -2.28
CA THR A 134 -19.17 -18.11 -1.15
C THR A 134 -18.60 -19.43 -0.65
N HIS A 135 -17.28 -19.50 -0.48
CA HIS A 135 -16.62 -20.66 0.09
C HIS A 135 -15.31 -20.26 0.76
N GLN A 136 -14.72 -21.18 1.53
CA GLN A 136 -13.41 -20.99 2.15
C GLN A 136 -12.32 -21.19 1.08
N PRO A 137 -11.53 -20.16 0.72
CA PRO A 137 -10.44 -20.34 -0.23
C PRO A 137 -9.36 -21.23 0.36
N THR A 138 -8.79 -22.07 -0.50
CA THR A 138 -7.61 -22.88 -0.21
C THR A 138 -6.34 -22.02 -0.08
N GLU A 139 -5.29 -22.55 0.52
CA GLU A 139 -4.00 -21.83 0.63
C GLU A 139 -3.42 -21.40 -0.72
N PRO A 140 -3.44 -22.22 -1.79
CA PRO A 140 -3.01 -21.80 -3.12
C PRO A 140 -3.84 -20.66 -3.70
N GLU A 141 -5.16 -20.63 -3.47
CA GLU A 141 -6.02 -19.55 -3.93
C GLU A 141 -5.74 -18.24 -3.16
N TRP A 142 -5.45 -18.33 -1.86
CA TRP A 142 -4.97 -17.19 -1.07
C TRP A 142 -3.68 -16.63 -1.64
N ALA A 143 -2.69 -17.48 -1.94
CA ALA A 143 -1.43 -17.05 -2.52
C ALA A 143 -1.65 -16.38 -3.87
N LYS A 144 -2.32 -17.07 -4.79
CA LYS A 144 -2.56 -16.59 -6.15
C LYS A 144 -3.34 -15.26 -6.17
N GLY A 145 -4.48 -15.19 -5.48
CA GLY A 145 -5.34 -14.02 -5.51
C GLY A 145 -4.72 -12.78 -4.85
N LEU A 146 -3.95 -12.94 -3.77
CA LEU A 146 -3.24 -11.81 -3.15
C LEU A 146 -2.09 -11.32 -4.05
N SER A 147 -1.31 -12.23 -4.64
CA SER A 147 -0.23 -11.87 -5.56
C SER A 147 -0.77 -11.21 -6.84
N ALA A 148 -1.90 -11.68 -7.37
CA ALA A 148 -2.57 -11.08 -8.51
C ALA A 148 -3.03 -9.64 -8.21
N MET A 149 -3.68 -9.42 -7.06
CA MET A 149 -4.06 -8.06 -6.63
C MET A 149 -2.85 -7.13 -6.51
N ARG A 150 -1.75 -7.59 -5.89
CA ARG A 150 -0.53 -6.79 -5.73
C ARG A 150 0.09 -6.40 -7.07
N HIS A 151 0.04 -7.29 -8.07
CA HIS A 151 0.45 -6.99 -9.45
C HIS A 151 -0.47 -5.96 -10.11
N THR A 152 -1.79 -6.12 -10.02
CA THR A 152 -2.75 -5.15 -10.57
C THR A 152 -2.54 -3.76 -9.97
N MET A 153 -2.36 -3.68 -8.65
CA MET A 153 -2.05 -2.42 -7.96
C MET A 153 -0.73 -1.79 -8.43
N LEU A 154 0.30 -2.58 -8.73
CA LEU A 154 1.58 -2.06 -9.25
C LEU A 154 1.37 -1.29 -10.55
N ALA A 155 0.57 -1.83 -11.47
CA ALA A 155 0.31 -1.23 -12.77
C ALA A 155 -0.36 0.15 -12.67
N GLU A 156 -1.15 0.39 -11.62
CA GLU A 156 -1.92 1.62 -11.45
C GLU A 156 -1.32 2.63 -10.46
N THR A 157 -0.17 2.29 -9.86
CA THR A 157 0.49 3.10 -8.85
C THR A 157 1.75 3.78 -9.38
N HIS A 158 2.03 4.97 -8.90
CA HIS A 158 3.20 5.77 -9.30
C HIS A 158 4.32 5.72 -8.26
N ALA A 159 3.98 5.43 -7.01
CA ALA A 159 4.91 5.25 -5.90
C ALA A 159 4.30 4.33 -4.85
N ARG A 160 5.16 3.74 -4.02
CA ARG A 160 4.75 2.89 -2.90
C ARG A 160 5.44 3.31 -1.61
N ILE A 161 4.66 3.41 -0.54
CA ILE A 161 5.14 3.62 0.82
C ILE A 161 4.91 2.31 1.59
N ILE A 162 5.94 1.79 2.26
CA ILE A 162 5.85 0.59 3.08
C ILE A 162 6.21 0.92 4.54
N LEU A 163 5.44 0.40 5.48
CA LEU A 163 5.69 0.57 6.93
C LEU A 163 5.17 -0.63 7.74
N GLY A 164 5.95 -1.03 8.75
CA GLY A 164 5.65 -2.19 9.58
C GLY A 164 5.73 -3.50 8.80
N GLY A 165 4.80 -4.41 9.06
CA GLY A 165 4.67 -5.67 8.32
C GLY A 165 4.91 -6.91 9.16
N ARG A 166 3.98 -7.85 9.08
CA ARG A 166 4.18 -9.20 9.60
C ARG A 166 5.26 -9.92 8.80
N VAL A 167 6.08 -10.69 9.50
CA VAL A 167 7.11 -11.58 8.91
C VAL A 167 6.80 -13.07 9.17
N ASP A 168 5.75 -13.35 9.93
CA ASP A 168 5.23 -14.68 10.24
C ASP A 168 3.72 -14.73 9.98
N LYS A 169 3.16 -15.95 9.93
CA LYS A 169 1.71 -16.21 9.78
C LYS A 169 1.04 -15.38 8.67
N PHE A 170 1.79 -15.07 7.61
CA PHE A 170 1.28 -14.39 6.43
C PHE A 170 0.64 -15.40 5.48
N LYS A 171 -0.17 -14.89 4.55
CA LYS A 171 -0.77 -15.69 3.48
C LYS A 171 -0.05 -15.39 2.16
N GLY A 172 0.34 -16.45 1.44
CA GLY A 172 1.10 -16.38 0.20
C GLY A 172 2.55 -16.86 0.35
N ASP A 173 3.31 -16.74 -0.73
CA ASP A 173 4.66 -17.31 -0.84
C ASP A 173 5.73 -16.51 -0.06
N MET A 174 5.41 -15.28 0.33
CA MET A 174 6.28 -14.40 1.12
C MET A 174 5.44 -13.33 1.84
N PRO A 175 6.02 -12.58 2.81
CA PRO A 175 5.33 -11.45 3.42
C PRO A 175 4.79 -10.46 2.38
N GLY A 176 3.53 -10.06 2.51
CA GLY A 176 2.88 -9.22 1.49
C GLY A 176 3.58 -7.89 1.22
N ILE A 177 4.07 -7.23 2.27
CA ILE A 177 4.85 -5.99 2.14
C ILE A 177 6.16 -6.22 1.39
N ALA A 178 6.82 -7.36 1.60
CA ALA A 178 8.02 -7.72 0.84
C ALA A 178 7.68 -7.94 -0.63
N GLU A 179 6.63 -8.69 -0.94
CA GLU A 179 6.25 -8.93 -2.33
C GLU A 179 5.96 -7.62 -3.09
N GLU A 180 5.20 -6.73 -2.46
CA GLU A 180 4.90 -5.40 -2.98
C GLU A 180 6.15 -4.54 -3.18
N ALA A 181 7.09 -4.58 -2.23
CA ALA A 181 8.37 -3.89 -2.35
C ALA A 181 9.23 -4.46 -3.47
N LEU A 182 9.26 -5.79 -3.62
CA LEU A 182 10.00 -6.48 -4.67
C LEU A 182 9.47 -6.08 -6.06
N TYR A 183 8.15 -6.05 -6.24
CA TYR A 183 7.51 -5.57 -7.46
C TYR A 183 7.86 -4.11 -7.76
N SER A 184 7.77 -3.22 -6.77
CA SER A 184 8.16 -1.82 -6.94
C SER A 184 9.63 -1.68 -7.35
N LEU A 185 10.54 -2.43 -6.73
CA LEU A 185 11.97 -2.41 -7.07
C LEU A 185 12.25 -2.93 -8.49
N GLN A 186 11.62 -4.04 -8.88
CA GLN A 186 11.73 -4.62 -10.22
C GLN A 186 11.23 -3.67 -11.30
N ALA A 187 10.08 -3.03 -11.06
CA ALA A 187 9.48 -2.04 -11.95
C ALA A 187 10.17 -0.66 -11.90
N LYS A 188 11.19 -0.49 -11.04
CA LYS A 188 11.84 0.81 -10.74
C LYS A 188 10.85 1.88 -10.26
N GLN A 189 9.71 1.46 -9.70
CA GLN A 189 8.74 2.35 -9.09
C GLN A 189 9.35 2.98 -7.83
N PRO A 190 9.19 4.30 -7.63
CA PRO A 190 9.58 4.99 -6.40
C PRO A 190 9.09 4.26 -5.13
N LEU A 191 10.04 3.81 -4.31
CA LEU A 191 9.76 3.08 -3.07
C LEU A 191 10.24 3.87 -1.85
N TYR A 192 9.34 4.09 -0.90
CA TYR A 192 9.60 4.75 0.38
C TYR A 192 9.50 3.72 1.49
N VAL A 193 10.60 3.47 2.18
CA VAL A 193 10.68 2.42 3.21
C VAL A 193 10.74 3.07 4.59
N MET A 194 9.69 2.88 5.39
CA MET A 194 9.62 3.31 6.79
C MET A 194 9.87 2.11 7.71
N GLY A 195 11.14 1.76 7.90
CA GLY A 195 11.57 0.63 8.72
C GLY A 195 11.60 0.91 10.24
N GLY A 196 11.35 2.14 10.69
CA GLY A 196 11.34 2.48 12.13
C GLY A 196 10.21 1.82 12.92
N PHE A 197 9.19 1.29 12.23
CA PHE A 197 8.11 0.48 12.82
C PHE A 197 8.46 -1.02 12.92
N GLY A 198 9.70 -1.39 12.54
CA GLY A 198 10.15 -2.77 12.49
C GLY A 198 9.46 -3.61 11.41
N GLY A 199 9.51 -4.92 11.58
CA GLY A 199 8.85 -5.89 10.72
C GLY A 199 9.44 -6.02 9.33
N CYS A 200 8.57 -6.39 8.40
CA CYS A 200 8.95 -6.62 7.01
C CYS A 200 9.58 -5.38 6.34
N ALA A 201 9.10 -4.18 6.61
CA ALA A 201 9.66 -2.95 6.05
C ALA A 201 11.11 -2.72 6.50
N ARG A 202 11.42 -3.02 7.78
CA ARG A 202 12.79 -2.99 8.32
C ARG A 202 13.67 -4.02 7.63
N ASP A 203 13.20 -5.26 7.54
CA ASP A 203 13.93 -6.36 6.92
C ASP A 203 14.26 -6.05 5.44
N VAL A 204 13.32 -5.45 4.71
CA VAL A 204 13.54 -4.98 3.32
C VAL A 204 14.61 -3.88 3.27
N ALA A 205 14.57 -2.88 4.17
CA ALA A 205 15.58 -1.82 4.21
C ALA A 205 16.99 -2.36 4.47
N GLU A 206 17.12 -3.36 5.33
CA GLU A 206 18.39 -4.04 5.60
C GLU A 206 18.85 -4.88 4.41
N ALA A 207 17.96 -5.66 3.80
CA ALA A 207 18.29 -6.53 2.67
C ALA A 207 18.77 -5.76 1.43
N ILE A 208 18.21 -4.56 1.18
CA ILE A 208 18.65 -3.68 0.09
C ILE A 208 19.79 -2.72 0.49
N GLY A 209 20.31 -2.84 1.71
CA GLY A 209 21.48 -2.08 2.20
C GLY A 209 21.22 -0.59 2.46
N VAL A 210 19.97 -0.20 2.74
CA VAL A 210 19.65 1.16 3.22
C VAL A 210 19.99 1.28 4.71
N LEU A 211 19.76 0.20 5.46
CA LEU A 211 20.13 0.07 6.87
C LEU A 211 21.16 -1.03 7.06
N GLU A 212 21.97 -0.90 8.11
CA GLU A 212 22.80 -2.00 8.58
C GLU A 212 21.92 -3.06 9.26
N PRO A 213 22.11 -4.35 8.96
CA PRO A 213 21.34 -5.42 9.58
C PRO A 213 21.57 -5.47 11.10
N ASN A 214 20.50 -5.55 11.88
CA ASN A 214 20.57 -5.79 13.33
C ASN A 214 19.87 -7.09 13.70
N GLY A 215 20.52 -8.21 13.36
CA GLY A 215 19.91 -9.54 13.36
C GLY A 215 19.19 -9.82 12.05
N VAL A 216 19.48 -10.96 11.43
CA VAL A 216 18.86 -11.35 10.16
C VAL A 216 17.75 -12.35 10.45
N ARG A 217 16.50 -11.93 10.20
CA ARG A 217 15.35 -12.84 10.18
C ARG A 217 15.18 -13.47 8.81
N GLU A 218 15.12 -14.79 8.76
CA GLU A 218 14.83 -15.48 7.51
C GLU A 218 13.32 -15.61 7.30
N TRP A 219 12.88 -15.28 6.09
CA TRP A 219 11.55 -15.58 5.59
C TRP A 219 11.64 -15.86 4.09
N PRO A 220 10.74 -16.70 3.54
CA PRO A 220 10.80 -17.10 2.14
C PRO A 220 10.90 -15.92 1.17
N GLY A 221 11.94 -15.91 0.34
CA GLY A 221 12.14 -14.90 -0.68
C GLY A 221 12.89 -13.63 -0.25
N ARG A 222 13.40 -13.56 0.98
CA ARG A 222 14.29 -12.45 1.43
C ARG A 222 15.52 -12.33 0.55
N GLU A 223 16.07 -13.43 0.09
CA GLU A 223 17.25 -13.49 -0.78
C GLU A 223 17.04 -12.79 -2.13
N LYS A 224 15.79 -12.65 -2.60
CA LYS A 224 15.46 -11.94 -3.84
C LYS A 224 15.87 -10.46 -3.79
N PHE A 225 15.97 -9.87 -2.60
CA PHE A 225 16.38 -8.49 -2.38
C PHE A 225 17.88 -8.26 -2.50
N ASN A 226 18.72 -9.30 -2.42
CA ASN A 226 20.18 -9.18 -2.50
C ASN A 226 20.63 -8.49 -3.80
N SER A 227 19.91 -8.73 -4.90
CA SER A 227 20.21 -8.11 -6.19
C SER A 227 19.98 -6.60 -6.24
N PHE A 228 19.25 -6.04 -5.26
CA PHE A 228 18.92 -4.63 -5.13
C PHE A 228 19.81 -3.87 -4.13
N ARG A 229 20.79 -4.54 -3.52
CA ARG A 229 21.68 -3.89 -2.55
C ARG A 229 22.41 -2.71 -3.16
N GLY A 230 22.30 -1.54 -2.53
CA GLY A 230 22.91 -0.28 -3.00
C GLY A 230 22.29 0.31 -4.27
N ARG A 231 21.18 -0.25 -4.78
CA ARG A 231 20.44 0.34 -5.91
C ARG A 231 19.62 1.54 -5.46
N LYS A 232 19.29 2.41 -6.41
CA LYS A 232 18.42 3.57 -6.17
C LYS A 232 16.98 3.11 -5.97
N LEU A 233 16.31 3.70 -4.98
CA LEU A 233 14.88 3.52 -4.72
C LEU A 233 13.97 4.37 -5.63
N ASN A 234 14.56 5.18 -6.52
CA ASN A 234 13.89 6.09 -7.45
C ASN A 234 12.93 7.09 -6.79
N ASN A 235 13.06 7.30 -5.49
CA ASN A 235 12.11 8.05 -4.66
C ASN A 235 12.49 9.53 -4.43
N GLY A 236 13.42 10.08 -5.21
CA GLY A 236 13.83 11.48 -5.12
C GLY A 236 14.62 11.85 -3.85
N LEU A 237 14.90 10.90 -2.96
CA LEU A 237 15.67 11.09 -1.74
C LEU A 237 17.14 10.71 -1.94
N SER A 238 18.02 11.40 -1.22
CA SER A 238 19.44 11.02 -1.09
C SER A 238 19.60 9.72 -0.28
N PRO A 239 20.76 9.05 -0.35
CA PRO A 239 21.03 7.87 0.49
C PRO A 239 20.88 8.16 1.99
N GLU A 240 21.30 9.36 2.44
CA GLU A 240 21.16 9.77 3.84
C GLU A 240 19.70 9.96 4.23
N GLU A 241 18.92 10.67 3.42
CA GLU A 241 17.48 10.85 3.67
C GLU A 241 16.73 9.50 3.67
N ASN A 242 17.12 8.56 2.82
CA ASN A 242 16.57 7.20 2.84
C ASN A 242 16.92 6.45 4.12
N ARG A 243 18.14 6.60 4.63
CA ARG A 243 18.55 6.01 5.93
C ARG A 243 17.74 6.60 7.07
N VAL A 244 17.52 7.92 7.07
CA VAL A 244 16.68 8.60 8.08
C VAL A 244 15.23 8.11 8.00
N LEU A 245 14.64 8.07 6.80
CA LEU A 245 13.27 7.58 6.61
C LEU A 245 13.12 6.12 7.06
N ALA A 246 14.11 5.28 6.75
CA ALA A 246 14.08 3.87 7.09
C ALA A 246 14.30 3.60 8.58
N SER A 247 14.92 4.52 9.32
CA SER A 247 15.22 4.33 10.75
C SER A 247 14.21 5.00 11.68
N THR A 248 13.50 6.04 11.23
CA THR A 248 12.66 6.85 12.10
C THR A 248 11.31 6.21 12.43
N PRO A 249 10.92 6.14 13.71
CA PRO A 249 9.54 5.87 14.11
C PRO A 249 8.69 7.16 14.15
N TYR A 250 9.31 8.34 13.99
CA TYR A 250 8.64 9.63 14.12
C TYR A 250 7.91 9.99 12.83
N VAL A 251 6.59 10.00 12.89
CA VAL A 251 5.70 10.21 11.75
C VAL A 251 5.97 11.55 11.07
N ASP A 252 6.12 12.64 11.82
CA ASP A 252 6.36 13.97 11.26
C ASP A 252 7.63 14.03 10.39
N GLN A 253 8.71 13.39 10.85
CA GLN A 253 9.95 13.30 10.10
C GLN A 253 9.77 12.47 8.83
N ALA A 254 9.04 11.35 8.93
CA ALA A 254 8.75 10.50 7.78
C ALA A 254 7.93 11.24 6.72
N ILE A 255 6.88 11.98 7.12
CA ILE A 255 6.05 12.77 6.20
C ILE A 255 6.88 13.79 5.44
N VAL A 256 7.73 14.56 6.13
CA VAL A 256 8.57 15.57 5.47
C VAL A 256 9.45 14.93 4.39
N LEU A 257 10.04 13.77 4.66
CA LEU A 257 10.88 13.05 3.71
C LEU A 257 10.05 12.44 2.57
N ILE A 258 8.92 11.81 2.87
CA ILE A 258 8.03 11.24 1.84
C ILE A 258 7.56 12.33 0.88
N LEU A 259 7.06 13.47 1.39
CA LEU A 259 6.60 14.56 0.55
C LEU A 259 7.74 15.19 -0.26
N ARG A 260 8.91 15.37 0.35
CA ARG A 260 10.10 15.84 -0.36
C ARG A 260 10.50 14.90 -1.49
N GLY A 261 10.46 13.59 -1.25
CA GLY A 261 10.79 12.62 -2.28
C GLY A 261 9.73 12.60 -3.38
N LEU A 262 8.44 12.60 -3.04
CA LEU A 262 7.33 12.58 -4.00
C LEU A 262 7.34 13.79 -4.93
N THR A 263 7.72 14.96 -4.41
CA THR A 263 7.85 16.19 -5.20
C THR A 263 9.09 16.22 -6.11
N LYS A 264 10.16 15.50 -5.75
CA LYS A 264 11.41 15.41 -6.53
C LYS A 264 11.46 14.21 -7.48
N ALA A 265 10.71 13.15 -7.19
CA ALA A 265 10.72 11.91 -7.95
C ALA A 265 10.14 12.14 -9.36
N LYS A 266 10.78 11.54 -10.36
CA LYS A 266 10.21 11.48 -11.72
C LYS A 266 9.11 10.43 -11.74
N LEU A 267 7.93 10.79 -11.24
CA LEU A 267 6.74 9.96 -11.29
C LEU A 267 6.26 9.91 -12.76
N GLY A 268 6.20 8.71 -13.35
CA GLY A 268 5.79 8.49 -14.76
C GLY A 268 4.43 9.11 -15.07
N SER A 269 4.16 9.47 -16.32
CA SER A 269 2.91 10.16 -16.73
C SER A 269 1.67 9.26 -16.73
N GLN A 270 1.85 7.94 -16.70
CA GLN A 270 0.83 6.91 -16.50
C GLN A 270 1.48 5.71 -15.80
N GLY A 271 0.78 5.08 -14.86
CA GLY A 271 1.16 3.78 -14.30
C GLY A 271 1.35 2.80 -15.46
N GLY A 272 2.61 2.39 -15.68
CA GLY A 272 3.04 1.80 -16.93
C GLY A 272 3.17 0.29 -16.82
N MET A 273 2.23 -0.40 -17.45
CA MET A 273 2.54 -1.46 -18.40
C MET A 273 1.49 -1.41 -19.50
N THR A 274 1.87 -0.92 -20.69
CA THR A 274 1.16 -1.30 -21.92
C THR A 274 1.32 -2.81 -22.07
N ALA A 275 0.20 -3.47 -22.39
CA ALA A 275 0.07 -4.91 -22.62
C ALA A 275 1.20 -5.53 -23.45
#